data_AF-A0A925FXL0-F1
#
_entry.id   AF-A0A925FXL0-F1
#
_cell.length_a   1.000
_cell.length_b   1.000
_cell.length_c   1.000
_cell.angle_alpha   90.00
_cell.angle_beta   90.00
_cell.angle_gamma   90.00
#
_symmetry.space_group_name_H-M   'P 1'
#
loop_
_entity.id
_entity.type
_entity.pdbx_description
1 polymer ?
#
loop_
_entity_poly.entity_id
_entity_poly.type
_entity_poly.pdbx_seq_one_letter_code
_entity_poly.pdbx_strand_id
1 'polypeptide(L)'
;MLNFRNTNLIFFILLVGIAVTDYYYHVSPWVYVTLAFIYSLILFYGSYYVGSNFFMKVLCACNTTQKKIAISFDDGPAMSFTPEILEILREKNVAATFFCI
;
A
#
# COMPACT_ATOMS: atom_id res chain seq x y z
N MET A 1 7.42 -4.04 11.70
CA MET A 1 6.92 -3.80 10.33
C MET A 1 7.13 -2.34 9.99
N LEU A 2 7.67 -2.09 8.81
CA LEU A 2 7.74 -0.75 8.24
C LEU A 2 6.31 -0.23 8.07
N ASN A 3 6.00 0.92 8.65
CA ASN A 3 4.70 1.57 8.50
C ASN A 3 4.89 3.08 8.34
N PHE A 4 3.93 3.72 7.70
CA PHE A 4 4.03 5.12 7.32
C PHE A 4 4.31 6.04 8.51
N ARG A 5 3.65 5.80 9.66
CA ARG A 5 3.85 6.60 10.88
C ARG A 5 5.28 6.54 11.39
N ASN A 6 5.82 5.34 11.56
CA ASN A 6 7.16 5.13 12.09
C ASN A 6 8.23 5.60 11.10
N THR A 7 8.03 5.37 9.80
CA THR A 7 8.92 5.87 8.75
C THR A 7 8.99 7.39 8.73
N ASN A 8 7.86 8.09 8.85
CA ASN A 8 7.83 9.55 8.93
C ASN A 8 8.51 10.05 10.21
N LEU A 9 8.24 9.41 11.36
CA LEU A 9 8.87 9.78 12.62
C LEU A 9 10.40 9.69 12.52
N ILE A 10 10.92 8.56 12.00
CA ILE A 10 12.36 8.37 11.79
C ILE A 10 12.92 9.40 10.82
N PHE A 11 12.23 9.65 9.71
CA PHE A 11 12.65 10.65 8.72
C PHE A 11 12.80 12.04 9.36
N PHE A 12 11.82 12.50 10.14
CA PHE A 12 11.88 13.80 10.81
C PHE A 12 12.97 13.86 11.88
N ILE A 13 13.16 12.80 12.67
CA ILE A 13 14.24 12.72 13.66
C ILE A 13 15.61 12.84 12.96
N LEU A 14 15.81 12.11 11.86
CA LEU A 14 17.05 12.17 11.10
C LEU A 14 17.24 13.55 10.44
N LEU A 15 16.20 14.12 9.87
CA LEU A 15 16.24 15.44 9.23
C LEU A 15 16.63 16.53 10.25
N VAL A 16 16.02 16.52 11.43
CA VAL A 16 16.36 17.45 12.52
C VAL A 16 17.78 17.20 13.00
N GLY A 17 18.19 15.94 13.19
CA GLY A 17 19.56 15.59 13.57
C GLY A 17 20.58 16.13 12.57
N ILE A 18 20.36 15.92 11.27
CA ILE A 18 21.24 16.45 10.21
C ILE A 18 21.24 17.97 10.23
N ALA A 19 20.10 18.64 10.37
CA ALA A 19 20.03 20.11 10.46
C ALA A 19 20.80 20.69 11.66
N VAL A 20 20.69 20.05 12.83
CA VAL A 20 21.48 20.43 14.01
C VAL A 20 22.97 20.22 13.74
N THR A 21 23.34 19.10 13.11
CA THR A 21 24.75 18.80 12.81
C THR A 21 25.32 19.78 11.78
N ASP A 22 24.52 20.12 10.76
CA ASP A 22 24.87 21.08 9.70
C ASP A 22 25.13 22.48 10.29
N TYR A 23 24.33 22.90 11.27
CA TYR A 23 24.54 24.16 11.98
C TYR A 23 25.92 24.27 12.65
N TYR A 24 26.45 23.17 13.22
CA TYR A 24 27.74 23.19 13.92
C TYR A 24 28.95 22.84 13.03
N TYR A 25 28.75 22.00 12.02
CA TYR A 25 29.84 21.35 11.29
C TYR A 25 29.79 21.56 9.76
N HIS A 26 28.80 22.29 9.23
CA HIS A 26 28.60 22.53 7.80
C HIS A 26 28.63 21.23 6.99
N VAL A 27 27.57 20.43 7.16
CA VAL A 27 27.42 19.12 6.55
C VAL A 27 27.15 19.30 5.05
N SER A 28 27.71 18.39 4.24
CA SER A 28 27.50 18.39 2.80
C SER A 28 26.00 18.28 2.43
N PRO A 29 25.48 19.10 1.50
CA PRO A 29 24.09 19.03 1.04
C PRO A 29 23.67 17.65 0.50
N TRP A 30 24.64 16.86 0.03
CA TRP A 30 24.41 15.49 -0.46
C TRP A 30 23.85 14.55 0.60
N VAL A 31 24.05 14.85 1.89
CA VAL A 31 23.45 14.06 2.99
C VAL A 31 21.93 14.22 2.99
N TYR A 32 21.41 15.43 2.79
CA TYR A 32 19.97 15.68 2.67
C TYR A 32 19.37 15.02 1.44
N VAL A 33 20.07 15.11 0.30
CA VAL A 33 19.65 14.47 -0.96
C VAL A 33 19.58 12.95 -0.78
N THR A 34 20.58 12.36 -0.13
CA THR A 34 20.62 10.91 0.15
C THR A 34 19.47 10.51 1.09
N LEU A 35 19.21 11.28 2.15
CA LEU A 35 18.07 11.02 3.05
C LEU A 35 16.74 11.08 2.28
N ALA A 36 16.53 12.13 1.49
CA ALA A 36 15.31 12.32 0.70
C ALA A 36 15.14 11.19 -0.34
N PHE A 37 16.23 10.75 -0.96
CA PHE A 37 16.22 9.65 -1.92
C PHE A 37 15.83 8.32 -1.25
N ILE A 38 16.47 7.97 -0.13
CA ILE A 38 16.13 6.76 0.65
C ILE A 38 14.67 6.81 1.11
N TYR A 39 14.22 7.94 1.66
CA TYR A 39 12.83 8.11 2.07
C TYR A 39 11.86 7.90 0.90
N SER A 40 12.17 8.46 -0.27
CA SER A 40 11.37 8.30 -1.49
C SER A 40 11.31 6.85 -1.96
N LEU A 41 12.40 6.08 -1.89
CA LEU A 41 12.39 4.64 -2.21
C LEU A 41 11.49 3.84 -1.27
N ILE A 42 11.49 4.20 0.02
CA ILE A 42 10.63 3.55 1.03
C ILE A 42 9.15 3.87 0.75
N LEU A 43 8.82 5.13 0.45
CA LEU A 43 7.46 5.52 0.06
C LEU A 43 7.04 4.82 -1.23
N PHE A 44 7.90 4.78 -2.24
CA PHE A 44 7.66 4.09 -3.49
C PHE A 44 7.33 2.61 -3.25
N TYR A 45 8.10 1.91 -2.42
CA TYR A 45 7.79 0.52 -2.05
C TYR A 45 6.40 0.38 -1.40
N GLY A 46 6.08 1.26 -0.46
CA GLY A 46 4.77 1.26 0.21
C GLY A 46 3.60 1.53 -0.74
N SER A 47 3.79 2.37 -1.76
CA SER A 47 2.77 2.69 -2.77
C SER A 47 2.67 1.61 -3.84
N TYR A 48 3.79 1.02 -4.24
CA TYR A 48 3.84 -0.03 -5.25
C TYR A 48 3.24 -1.35 -4.73
N TYR A 49 3.52 -1.72 -3.47
CA TYR A 49 3.07 -2.98 -2.90
C TYR A 49 2.05 -2.74 -1.77
N VAL A 50 0.77 -2.70 -2.13
CA VAL A 50 -0.35 -2.51 -1.18
C VAL A 50 -0.38 -3.57 -0.05
N GLY A 51 0.05 -4.80 -0.35
CA GLY A 51 0.15 -5.90 0.62
C GLY A 51 1.23 -5.70 1.70
N SER A 52 2.06 -4.66 1.59
CA SER A 52 3.05 -4.29 2.61
C SER A 52 2.42 -3.86 3.94
N ASN A 53 1.13 -3.52 3.94
CA ASN A 53 0.43 -2.91 5.07
C ASN A 53 1.09 -1.58 5.53
N PHE A 54 1.80 -0.90 4.62
CA PHE A 54 2.61 0.27 4.97
C PHE A 54 1.77 1.48 5.37
N PHE A 55 0.78 1.84 4.55
CA PHE A 55 -0.13 2.98 4.83
C PHE A 55 -1.29 2.60 5.73
N MET A 56 -1.87 1.43 5.50
CA MET A 56 -3.00 0.90 6.26
C MET A 56 -2.96 -0.63 6.28
N LYS A 57 -3.73 -1.23 7.18
CA LYS A 57 -3.89 -2.68 7.18
C LYS A 57 -4.76 -3.09 5.99
N VAL A 58 -4.27 -4.03 5.18
CA VAL A 58 -4.94 -4.55 3.99
C VAL A 58 -4.86 -6.08 4.02
N LEU A 59 -5.97 -6.71 3.67
CA LEU A 59 -6.06 -8.16 3.50
C LEU A 59 -5.94 -8.48 2.01
N CYS A 60 -4.75 -8.86 1.55
CA CYS A 60 -4.52 -9.26 0.15
C CYS A 60 -4.57 -10.78 -0.05
N ALA A 61 -4.49 -11.56 1.03
CA ALA A 61 -4.56 -13.02 0.98
C ALA A 61 -5.13 -13.56 2.29
N CYS A 62 -5.83 -14.70 2.20
CA CYS A 62 -6.24 -15.46 3.37
C CYS A 62 -5.09 -16.35 3.84
N ASN A 63 -4.90 -16.47 5.17
CA ASN A 63 -3.97 -17.43 5.73
C ASN A 63 -4.60 -18.83 5.71
N THR A 64 -4.39 -19.57 4.62
CA THR A 64 -4.93 -20.92 4.44
C THR A 64 -3.96 -21.80 3.64
N THR A 65 -3.98 -23.10 3.91
CA THR A 65 -3.27 -24.13 3.13
C THR A 65 -4.15 -24.73 2.03
N GLN A 66 -5.42 -24.35 1.97
CA GLN A 66 -6.37 -24.85 0.98
C GLN A 66 -6.23 -24.07 -0.34
N LYS A 67 -6.38 -24.74 -1.47
CA LYS A 67 -6.39 -24.10 -2.80
C LYS A 67 -7.72 -23.39 -3.03
N LYS A 68 -7.86 -22.18 -2.49
CA LYS A 68 -9.06 -21.35 -2.60
C LYS A 68 -8.69 -19.96 -3.11
N ILE A 69 -9.60 -19.37 -3.87
CA ILE A 69 -9.55 -17.97 -4.30
C ILE A 69 -10.87 -17.30 -3.93
N ALA A 70 -10.82 -15.99 -3.66
CA ALA A 70 -12.00 -15.16 -3.51
C ALA A 70 -12.10 -14.23 -4.72
N ILE A 71 -13.28 -14.16 -5.34
CA ILE A 71 -13.56 -13.27 -6.47
C ILE A 71 -14.31 -12.07 -5.92
N SER A 72 -13.80 -10.87 -6.17
CA SER A 72 -14.48 -9.63 -5.84
C SER A 72 -14.53 -8.69 -7.04
N PHE A 73 -15.58 -7.88 -7.09
CA PHE A 73 -15.79 -6.84 -8.10
C PHE A 73 -15.99 -5.50 -7.39
N ASP A 74 -15.27 -4.48 -7.84
CA ASP A 74 -15.45 -3.09 -7.41
C ASP A 74 -16.50 -2.42 -8.33
N ASP A 75 -17.20 -1.40 -7.82
CA ASP A 75 -18.10 -0.51 -8.56
C ASP A 75 -19.35 -1.15 -9.21
N GLY A 76 -20.00 -2.10 -8.51
CA GLY A 76 -21.28 -2.67 -8.97
C GLY A 76 -22.53 -1.84 -8.57
N PRO A 77 -23.69 -2.01 -9.25
CA PRO A 77 -23.88 -2.71 -10.52
C PRO A 77 -23.81 -1.75 -11.74
N ALA A 78 -22.98 -2.10 -12.71
CA ALA A 78 -23.04 -1.52 -14.04
C ALA A 78 -24.19 -2.17 -14.81
N MET A 79 -25.23 -1.38 -15.15
CA MET A 79 -26.46 -1.87 -15.80
C MET A 79 -26.19 -2.74 -17.04
N SER A 80 -25.15 -2.43 -17.80
CA SER A 80 -24.82 -3.13 -19.04
C SER A 80 -24.11 -4.47 -18.87
N PHE A 81 -23.38 -4.68 -17.76
CA PHE A 81 -22.46 -5.84 -17.65
C PHE A 81 -22.69 -6.70 -16.41
N THR A 82 -23.12 -6.10 -15.30
CA THR A 82 -23.35 -6.86 -14.06
C THR A 82 -24.36 -8.00 -14.22
N PRO A 83 -25.47 -7.87 -14.98
CA PRO A 83 -26.39 -8.99 -15.20
C PRO A 83 -25.72 -10.21 -15.87
N GLU A 84 -24.86 -9.99 -16.87
CA GLU A 84 -24.14 -11.07 -17.56
C GLU A 84 -23.13 -11.76 -16.64
N ILE A 85 -22.40 -10.98 -15.83
CA ILE A 85 -21.46 -11.54 -14.82
C ILE A 85 -22.22 -12.40 -13.81
N LEU A 86 -23.37 -11.93 -13.31
CA LEU A 86 -24.20 -12.66 -12.35
C LEU A 86 -24.75 -13.96 -12.95
N GLU A 87 -25.14 -13.96 -14.24
CA GLU A 87 -25.56 -15.16 -14.94
C GLU A 87 -24.45 -16.21 -14.96
N ILE A 88 -23.23 -15.81 -15.35
CA ILE A 88 -22.07 -16.72 -15.40
C ILE A 88 -21.75 -17.28 -14.00
N LEU A 89 -21.75 -16.43 -12.96
CA LEU A 89 -21.50 -16.87 -11.58
C LEU A 89 -22.55 -17.91 -11.13
N ARG A 90 -23.82 -17.68 -11.50
CA ARG A 90 -24.92 -18.62 -11.22
C ARG A 90 -24.76 -19.94 -11.96
N GLU A 91 -24.50 -19.91 -13.27
CA GLU A 91 -24.28 -21.10 -14.09
C GLU A 91 -23.12 -21.95 -13.58
N LYS A 92 -22.05 -21.32 -13.10
CA LYS A 92 -20.88 -22.01 -12.52
C LYS A 92 -21.04 -22.37 -11.05
N ASN A 93 -22.13 -21.95 -10.40
CA ASN A 93 -22.37 -22.10 -8.97
C ASN A 93 -21.19 -21.58 -8.12
N VAL A 94 -20.69 -20.39 -8.47
CA VAL A 94 -19.56 -19.72 -7.80
C VAL A 94 -20.05 -18.47 -7.08
N ALA A 95 -19.66 -18.31 -5.82
CA ALA A 95 -19.91 -17.09 -5.06
C ALA A 95 -18.83 -16.03 -5.36
N ALA A 96 -19.24 -14.77 -5.43
CA ALA A 96 -18.37 -13.61 -5.52
C ALA A 96 -18.89 -12.46 -4.66
N THR A 97 -18.02 -11.52 -4.31
CA THR A 97 -18.36 -10.31 -3.54
C THR A 97 -18.42 -9.10 -4.47
N PHE A 98 -19.45 -8.27 -4.34
CA PHE A 98 -19.56 -7.00 -5.04
C PHE A 98 -19.47 -5.87 -4.03
N PHE A 99 -18.54 -4.93 -4.25
CA PHE A 99 -18.48 -3.67 -3.52
C PHE A 99 -19.30 -2.64 -4.31
N CYS A 100 -20.55 -2.43 -3.90
CA CYS A 100 -21.47 -1.55 -4.61
C CYS A 100 -21.32 -0.08 -4.19
N ILE A 101 -21.62 0.84 -5.12
CA ILE A 101 -21.73 2.29 -4.89
C ILE A 101 -23.20 2.70 -4.79
#